data_AF-A0A6G1R5S9-F1
#
_entry.id   AF-A0A6G1R5S9-F1
#
_cell.length_a   1.000
_cell.length_b   1.000
_cell.length_c   1.000
_cell.angle_alpha   90.00
_cell.angle_beta   90.00
_cell.angle_gamma   90.00
#
_symmetry.space_group_name_H-M   'P 1'
#
loop_
_entity.id
_entity.type
_entity.pdbx_description
1 polymer ?
#
loop_
_entity_poly.entity_id
_entity_poly.type
_entity_poly.pdbx_seq_one_letter_code
_entity_poly.pdbx_strand_id
1 'polypeptide(L)'
;LSYQNTNVVLICYDVMNPTSYENVAAKWYPEVNHFCRGVPLVLIGCKTDLRKDKELLRKLRASKQEPITYNQGEAACQQINAEIYLECSAKCRENIENVFKEATTIALNAMKKAKRQKKQTVCSVL
;
A
#
# COMPACT_ATOMS: atom_id res chain seq x y z
N LEU A 1 14.61 -13.69 8.20
CA LEU A 1 13.77 -13.09 7.13
C LEU A 1 12.42 -12.74 7.73
N SER A 2 12.04 -11.47 7.69
CA SER A 2 10.87 -10.91 8.42
C SER A 2 9.50 -11.17 7.77
N TYR A 3 9.45 -11.84 6.61
CA TYR A 3 8.24 -12.04 5.79
C TYR A 3 7.54 -13.38 6.01
N GLN A 4 7.92 -14.15 7.03
CA GLN A 4 7.27 -15.44 7.30
C GLN A 4 5.83 -15.23 7.74
N ASN A 5 4.91 -16.03 7.19
CA ASN A 5 3.49 -16.06 7.56
C ASN A 5 2.74 -14.73 7.39
N THR A 6 3.15 -13.88 6.43
CA THR A 6 2.47 -12.61 6.15
C THR A 6 1.09 -12.83 5.47
N ASN A 7 0.06 -12.15 5.96
CA ASN A 7 -1.31 -12.26 5.42
C ASN A 7 -1.75 -11.06 4.56
N VAL A 8 -1.11 -9.91 4.74
CA VAL A 8 -1.30 -8.69 3.95
C VAL A 8 -0.01 -7.87 4.05
N VAL A 9 0.35 -7.18 2.97
CA VAL A 9 1.50 -6.26 2.96
C VAL A 9 1.01 -4.83 2.74
N LEU A 10 1.52 -3.92 3.54
CA LEU A 10 1.25 -2.49 3.44
C LEU A 10 2.54 -1.83 2.93
N ILE A 11 2.50 -1.26 1.73
CA ILE A 11 3.58 -0.40 1.24
C ILE A 11 3.18 1.04 1.50
N CYS A 12 4.04 1.78 2.20
CA CYS A 12 3.79 3.16 2.58
C CYS A 12 4.81 4.08 1.91
N TYR A 13 4.37 5.27 1.51
CA TYR A 13 5.24 6.37 1.09
C TYR A 13 4.78 7.69 1.71
N ASP A 14 5.62 8.72 1.65
CA ASP A 14 5.29 10.07 2.14
C ASP A 14 4.85 10.94 0.96
N VAL A 15 3.64 11.50 1.04
CA VAL A 15 3.06 12.29 -0.06
C VAL A 15 3.84 13.57 -0.36
N MET A 16 4.70 14.04 0.55
CA MET A 16 5.58 15.18 0.35
C MET A 16 7.00 14.79 -0.11
N ASN A 17 7.28 13.50 -0.30
CA ASN A 17 8.58 13.00 -0.71
C ASN A 17 8.45 12.14 -1.98
N PRO A 18 8.57 12.74 -3.17
CA PRO A 18 8.48 12.03 -4.46
C PRO A 18 9.44 10.86 -4.60
N THR A 19 10.65 10.95 -4.05
CA THR A 19 11.61 9.83 -4.07
C THR A 19 11.08 8.62 -3.29
N SER A 20 10.37 8.83 -2.18
CA SER A 20 9.75 7.71 -1.45
C SER A 20 8.64 7.04 -2.25
N TYR A 21 7.89 7.80 -3.05
CA TYR A 21 6.88 7.30 -3.98
C TYR A 21 7.50 6.52 -5.14
N GLU A 22 8.57 7.01 -5.76
CA GLU A 22 9.29 6.29 -6.82
C GLU A 22 9.84 4.94 -6.34
N ASN A 23 10.33 4.89 -5.09
CA ASN A 23 10.84 3.64 -4.50
C ASN A 23 9.75 2.56 -4.33
N VAL A 24 8.46 2.92 -4.33
CA VAL A 24 7.35 1.94 -4.29
C VAL A 24 7.47 0.97 -5.47
N ALA A 25 7.54 1.49 -6.69
CA ALA A 25 7.64 0.68 -7.88
C ALA A 25 9.07 0.15 -8.11
N ALA A 26 10.09 0.94 -7.77
CA ALA A 26 11.48 0.60 -8.09
C ALA A 26 12.12 -0.41 -7.12
N LYS A 27 11.66 -0.48 -5.86
CA LYS A 27 12.29 -1.31 -4.82
C LYS A 27 11.28 -2.14 -4.04
N TRP A 28 10.30 -1.49 -3.42
CA TRP A 28 9.45 -2.16 -2.44
C TRP A 28 8.53 -3.19 -3.07
N TYR A 29 7.89 -2.86 -4.19
CA TYR A 29 7.04 -3.81 -4.90
C TYR A 29 7.82 -5.02 -5.43
N PRO A 30 8.97 -4.87 -6.14
CA PRO A 30 9.79 -6.02 -6.55
C PRO A 30 10.19 -6.94 -5.39
N GLU A 31 10.63 -6.37 -4.26
CA GLU A 31 11.03 -7.13 -3.08
C GLU A 31 9.85 -7.92 -2.48
N VAL A 32 8.71 -7.25 -2.28
CA VAL A 32 7.50 -7.88 -1.73
C VAL A 32 6.94 -8.94 -2.68
N ASN A 33 6.92 -8.68 -3.98
CA ASN A 33 6.45 -9.65 -4.97
C ASN A 33 7.35 -10.89 -5.04
N HIS A 34 8.64 -10.75 -4.73
CA HIS A 34 9.58 -11.86 -4.63
C HIS A 34 9.36 -12.71 -3.36
N PHE A 35 9.28 -12.07 -2.19
CA PHE A 35 9.21 -12.78 -0.91
C PHE A 35 7.79 -13.17 -0.45
N CYS A 36 6.78 -12.41 -0.84
CA CYS A 36 5.38 -12.54 -0.39
C CYS A 36 4.44 -12.82 -1.57
N ARG A 37 4.85 -13.70 -2.50
CA ARG A 37 4.06 -13.99 -3.70
C ARG A 37 2.64 -14.46 -3.37
N GLY A 38 1.63 -13.82 -3.94
CA GLY A 38 0.22 -14.14 -3.73
C GLY A 38 -0.39 -13.58 -2.43
N VAL A 39 0.40 -12.87 -1.62
CA VAL A 39 -0.11 -12.10 -0.48
C VAL A 39 -0.69 -10.79 -1.01
N PRO A 40 -1.91 -10.38 -0.58
CA PRO A 40 -2.52 -9.14 -1.03
C PRO A 40 -1.72 -7.92 -0.56
N LEU A 41 -1.71 -6.88 -1.40
CA LEU A 41 -0.95 -5.65 -1.23
C LEU A 41 -1.88 -4.45 -1.07
N VAL A 42 -1.56 -3.54 -0.15
CA VAL A 42 -2.24 -2.27 0.04
C VAL A 42 -1.23 -1.14 -0.06
N LEU A 43 -1.53 -0.12 -0.87
CA LEU A 43 -0.68 1.06 -1.03
C LEU A 43 -1.20 2.20 -0.17
N ILE A 44 -0.30 2.86 0.59
CA ILE A 44 -0.66 3.90 1.54
C ILE A 44 0.17 5.18 1.31
N GLY A 45 -0.52 6.29 1.03
CA GLY A 45 0.05 7.64 1.05
C GLY A 45 -0.03 8.25 2.44
N CYS A 46 1.10 8.39 3.12
CA CYS A 46 1.18 8.91 4.49
C CYS A 46 1.44 10.43 4.52
N LYS A 47 1.14 11.04 5.68
CA LYS A 47 1.44 12.45 6.00
C LYS A 47 0.67 13.46 5.13
N THR A 48 -0.58 13.16 4.80
CA THR A 48 -1.44 14.05 4.00
C THR A 48 -1.61 15.45 4.59
N ASP A 49 -1.48 15.60 5.90
CA ASP A 49 -1.52 16.88 6.58
C ASP A 49 -0.46 17.86 6.07
N LEU A 50 0.69 17.37 5.62
CA LEU A 50 1.78 18.21 5.13
C LEU A 50 1.50 18.86 3.77
N ARG A 51 0.51 18.38 3.01
CA ARG A 51 0.06 19.07 1.78
C ARG A 51 -0.55 20.44 2.07
N LYS A 52 -0.92 20.73 3.31
CA LYS A 52 -1.45 22.04 3.76
C LYS A 52 -0.36 22.97 4.27
N ASP A 53 0.87 22.48 4.47
CA ASP A 53 2.00 23.25 4.99
C ASP A 53 2.65 24.09 3.87
N LYS A 54 2.43 25.41 3.92
CA LYS A 54 2.92 26.35 2.91
C LYS A 54 4.44 26.42 2.85
N GLU A 55 5.12 26.28 3.98
CA GLU A 55 6.59 26.35 4.05
C GLU A 55 7.20 25.09 3.43
N LEU A 56 6.66 23.91 3.75
CA LEU A 56 7.10 22.67 3.13
C LEU A 56 6.83 22.64 1.62
N LEU A 57 5.66 23.11 1.18
CA LEU A 57 5.36 23.25 -0.24
C LEU A 57 6.34 24.19 -0.96
N ARG A 58 6.71 25.32 -0.35
CA ARG A 58 7.72 26.23 -0.91
C ARG A 58 9.07 25.55 -1.06
N LYS A 59 9.53 24.83 -0.04
CA LYS A 59 10.80 24.08 -0.08
C LYS A 59 10.79 23.00 -1.16
N LEU A 60 9.69 22.25 -1.27
CA LEU A 60 9.54 21.20 -2.28
C LEU A 60 9.58 21.78 -3.71
N ARG A 61 8.87 22.89 -3.95
CA ARG A 61 8.89 23.61 -5.22
C ARG A 61 10.24 24.24 -5.54
N ALA A 62 10.98 24.72 -4.53
CA ALA A 62 12.35 25.21 -4.73
C ALA A 62 13.28 24.11 -5.27
N SER A 63 13.02 22.85 -4.91
CA SER A 63 13.67 21.67 -5.48
C SER A 63 13.03 21.18 -6.80
N LYS A 64 12.17 21.98 -7.43
CA LYS A 64 11.41 21.64 -8.65
C LYS A 64 10.56 20.37 -8.54
N GLN A 65 10.07 20.09 -7.35
CA GLN A 65 9.22 18.94 -7.06
C GLN A 65 7.82 19.39 -6.62
N GLU A 66 6.86 18.47 -6.75
CA GLU A 66 5.48 18.67 -6.33
C GLU A 66 5.05 17.53 -5.40
N PRO A 67 4.10 17.78 -4.47
CA PRO A 67 3.56 16.72 -3.65
C PRO A 67 2.81 15.70 -4.52
N ILE A 68 2.89 14.44 -4.13
CA ILE A 68 2.15 13.37 -4.80
C ILE A 68 0.66 13.61 -4.58
N THR A 69 -0.11 13.58 -5.67
CA THR A 69 -1.57 13.72 -5.67
C THR A 69 -2.27 12.38 -5.44
N TYR A 70 -3.54 12.44 -5.06
CA TYR A 70 -4.35 11.22 -4.88
C TYR A 70 -4.40 10.38 -6.16
N ASN A 71 -4.63 11.02 -7.31
CA ASN A 71 -4.69 10.35 -8.62
C ASN A 71 -3.36 9.64 -8.99
N GLN A 72 -2.21 10.23 -8.64
CA GLN A 72 -0.91 9.57 -8.83
C GLN A 72 -0.77 8.34 -7.91
N GLY A 73 -1.29 8.40 -6.69
CA GLY A 73 -1.36 7.26 -5.78
C GLY A 73 -2.24 6.13 -6.32
N GLU A 74 -3.43 6.45 -6.84
CA GLU A 74 -4.31 5.47 -7.48
C GLU A 74 -3.67 4.82 -8.71
N ALA A 75 -3.02 5.62 -9.57
CA ALA A 75 -2.32 5.10 -10.73
C ALA A 75 -1.18 4.13 -10.32
N ALA A 76 -0.41 4.47 -9.28
CA ALA A 76 0.62 3.59 -8.75
C ALA A 76 0.03 2.31 -8.14
N CYS A 77 -1.12 2.39 -7.47
CA CYS A 77 -1.83 1.23 -6.93
C CYS A 77 -2.19 0.24 -8.04
N GLN A 78 -2.71 0.74 -9.16
CA GLN A 78 -2.99 -0.08 -10.34
C GLN A 78 -1.70 -0.67 -10.94
N GLN A 79 -0.64 0.14 -11.06
CA GLN A 79 0.64 -0.28 -11.61
C GLN A 79 1.28 -1.45 -10.84
N ILE A 80 1.17 -1.44 -9.51
CA ILE A 80 1.74 -2.51 -8.65
C ILE A 80 0.73 -3.62 -8.33
N ASN A 81 -0.46 -3.59 -8.94
CA ASN A 81 -1.55 -4.54 -8.68
C ASN A 81 -1.88 -4.67 -7.18
N ALA A 82 -1.91 -3.53 -6.47
CA ALA A 82 -2.41 -3.46 -5.10
C ALA A 82 -3.94 -3.47 -5.10
N GLU A 83 -4.52 -4.03 -4.04
CA GLU A 83 -5.98 -4.20 -3.88
C GLU A 83 -6.69 -2.85 -3.69
N ILE A 84 -6.04 -1.91 -3.00
CA ILE A 84 -6.58 -0.58 -2.73
C ILE A 84 -5.48 0.44 -2.45
N TYR A 85 -5.76 1.69 -2.81
CA TYR A 85 -4.99 2.86 -2.41
C TYR A 85 -5.73 3.60 -1.29
N LEU A 86 -5.02 3.93 -0.22
CA LEU A 86 -5.55 4.74 0.88
C LEU A 86 -4.54 5.83 1.25
N GLU A 87 -5.03 6.92 1.83
CA GLU A 87 -4.18 7.98 2.37
C GLU A 87 -4.46 8.22 3.84
N CYS A 88 -3.46 8.58 4.63
CA CYS A 88 -3.65 8.88 6.04
C CYS A 88 -2.72 9.97 6.57
N SER A 89 -3.14 10.57 7.69
CA SER A 89 -2.28 11.41 8.52
C SER A 89 -2.27 10.85 9.94
N ALA A 90 -1.12 10.29 10.34
CA ALA A 90 -0.93 9.85 11.72
C ALA A 90 -0.97 11.04 12.70
N LYS A 91 -0.46 12.20 12.29
CA LYS A 91 -0.43 13.42 13.11
C LYS A 91 -1.84 13.93 13.41
N CYS A 92 -2.71 13.96 12.41
CA CYS A 92 -4.10 14.39 12.56
C CYS A 92 -5.05 13.23 12.96
N ARG A 93 -4.53 12.02 13.12
CA ARG A 93 -5.32 10.77 13.28
C ARG A 93 -6.37 10.58 12.19
N GLU A 94 -6.09 11.07 10.98
CA GLU A 94 -7.00 11.00 9.85
C GLU A 94 -6.83 9.67 9.11
N ASN A 95 -7.94 8.96 8.91
CA ASN A 95 -8.06 7.71 8.16
C ASN A 95 -7.22 6.51 8.67
N ILE A 96 -6.61 6.60 9.85
CA ILE A 96 -5.77 5.53 10.41
C ILE A 96 -6.57 4.26 10.68
N GLU A 97 -7.72 4.37 11.35
CA GLU A 97 -8.56 3.20 11.67
C GLU A 97 -9.06 2.50 10.41
N ASN A 98 -9.43 3.27 9.39
CA ASN A 98 -9.90 2.75 8.13
C ASN A 98 -8.80 1.97 7.38
N VAL A 99 -7.56 2.49 7.35
CA VAL A 99 -6.41 1.77 6.77
C VAL A 99 -6.25 0.38 7.38
N PHE A 100 -6.30 0.26 8.70
CA PHE A 100 -6.16 -1.04 9.36
C PHE A 100 -7.39 -1.94 9.17
N LYS A 101 -8.59 -1.36 9.15
CA LYS A 101 -9.83 -2.09 8.89
C LYS A 101 -9.86 -2.70 7.48
N GLU A 102 -9.49 -1.93 6.47
CA GLU A 102 -9.41 -2.39 5.08
C GLU A 102 -8.33 -3.46 4.92
N ALA A 103 -7.13 -3.23 5.46
CA ALA A 103 -6.05 -4.22 5.42
C ALA A 103 -6.45 -5.55 6.08
N THR A 104 -7.15 -5.49 7.22
CA THR A 104 -7.67 -6.67 7.93
C THR A 104 -8.72 -7.40 7.09
N THR A 105 -9.64 -6.66 6.48
CA THR A 105 -10.71 -7.21 5.65
C THR A 105 -10.14 -7.94 4.43
N ILE A 106 -9.17 -7.31 3.76
CA ILE A 106 -8.44 -7.88 2.61
C ILE A 106 -7.71 -9.17 3.03
N ALA A 107 -6.98 -9.15 4.15
CA ALA A 107 -6.28 -10.32 4.68
C ALA A 107 -7.24 -11.49 4.95
N LEU A 108 -8.37 -11.24 5.64
CA LEU A 108 -9.37 -12.26 5.96
C LEU A 108 -10.01 -12.85 4.71
N ASN A 109 -10.30 -12.02 3.70
CA ASN A 109 -10.87 -12.47 2.44
C ASN A 109 -9.89 -13.35 1.65
N ALA A 110 -8.61 -12.97 1.59
CA ALA A 110 -7.57 -13.78 0.96
C ALA A 110 -7.41 -15.14 1.65
N MET A 111 -7.38 -15.18 2.99
CA MET A 111 -7.32 -16.41 3.77
C MET A 111 -8.53 -17.33 3.51
N LYS A 112 -9.75 -16.77 3.46
CA LYS A 112 -10.97 -17.54 3.12
C LYS A 112 -10.88 -18.13 1.71
N LYS A 113 -10.40 -17.35 0.73
CA LYS A 113 -10.22 -17.80 -0.66
C LYS A 113 -9.23 -18.96 -0.77
N ALA A 114 -8.07 -18.85 -0.11
CA ALA A 114 -7.06 -19.91 -0.07
C ALA A 114 -7.61 -21.21 0.57
N LYS A 115 -8.36 -21.09 1.68
CA LYS A 115 -8.99 -22.25 2.35
C LYS A 115 -10.03 -22.94 1.44
N ARG A 116 -10.80 -22.19 0.66
CA ARG A 116 -11.79 -22.74 -0.27
C ARG A 116 -11.12 -23.50 -1.43
N GLN A 117 -10.07 -22.94 -2.02
CA GLN A 117 -9.32 -23.59 -3.10
C GLN A 117 -8.71 -24.93 -2.65
N LYS A 118 -8.15 -25.00 -1.45
CA LYS A 118 -7.61 -26.25 -0.87
C LYS A 118 -8.67 -27.33 -0.67
N LYS A 119 -9.92 -26.96 -0.36
CA LYS A 119 -11.02 -27.93 -0.23
C LYS A 119 -11.47 -28.50 -1.59
N GLN A 120 -11.41 -27.70 -2.65
CA GLN A 120 -11.83 -28.13 -3.99
C GLN A 120 -10.83 -29.11 -4.63
N THR A 121 -9.52 -28.94 -4.40
CA THR A 121 -8.49 -29.84 -4.95
C THR A 121 -8.43 -31.21 -4.26
N VAL A 122 -8.96 -31.35 -3.04
CA VAL A 122 -8.96 -32.61 -2.28
C VAL A 122 -10.14 -33.52 -2.66
N CYS A 123 -11.19 -32.98 -3.29
CA CYS A 123 -12.35 -33.75 -3.75
C CYS A 123 -12.34 -33.99 -5.27
N SER A 124 -11.19 -34.36 -5.83
CA SER A 124 -11.15 -35.00 -7.17
C SER A 124 -11.34 -36.49 -6.95
N VAL A 125 -12.58 -36.98 -7.00
CA VAL A 125 -12.84 -38.43 -7.06
C VAL A 125 -12.50 -38.87 -8.48
N LEU A 126 -11.44 -39.65 -8.62
CA LEU A 126 -11.14 -40.47 -9.80
C LEU A 126 -12.08 -41.68 -9.82
#